data_AF-A0AAV6CG20-F1
#
_entry.id   AF-A0AAV6CG20-F1
#
_cell.length_a   1.000
_cell.length_b   1.000
_cell.length_c   1.000
_cell.angle_alpha   90.00
_cell.angle_beta   90.00
_cell.angle_gamma   90.00
#
_symmetry.space_group_name_H-M   'P 1'
#
loop_
_entity.id
_entity.type
_entity.pdbx_description
1 polymer ?
#
loop_
_entity_poly.entity_id
_entity_poly.type
_entity_poly.pdbx_seq_one_letter_code
_entity_poly.pdbx_strand_id
1 'polypeptide(L)'
;MKARVGLWLVTLFVTLLSASGADGRFALVGRWDLTVTDGSLQYPSWLQIERSGSSTLVGGYVGRFGSVRPVSKVEVDQNGTSFQFTVPPQWEKRTTDITVKGKLERGPSVMVNAAGPTSAAGRVASAGDPGAGDIIRGETTNDEGKRVTFEGRRAPALVREKAPQWGKKIKLFNGRDLTGWQPRTANAPHGWVVKDGLLVNEKPSIDLVSEQKFNDFKLRAVFRYPKGSNSGIYLRGRYEAQIEDNYGRAPGSHYIGGIYGFLTPRINAAKQAGEWQTMDITLVGRELTLVLNGEPIIERQTIPGITGGALDSHEGEPGPIMLQGDHGVVEFKELTITPAK
;
A
#
# COMPACT_ATOMS: atom_id res chain seq x y z
N MET A 1 -38.25 16.97 67.86
CA MET A 1 -36.90 16.96 67.24
C MET A 1 -37.07 16.90 65.73
N LYS A 2 -36.80 17.99 65.00
CA LYS A 2 -36.79 18.02 63.53
C LYS A 2 -35.34 18.19 63.08
N ALA A 3 -34.77 17.20 62.41
CA ALA A 3 -33.41 17.27 61.87
C ALA A 3 -33.45 17.95 60.50
N ARG A 4 -32.67 19.03 60.35
CA ARG A 4 -32.36 19.68 59.06
C ARG A 4 -31.15 18.96 58.46
N VAL A 5 -31.29 18.41 57.25
CA VAL A 5 -30.16 17.94 56.45
C VAL A 5 -29.73 19.09 55.55
N GLY A 6 -28.51 19.60 55.76
CA GLY A 6 -27.89 20.61 54.91
C GLY A 6 -27.24 19.97 53.69
N LEU A 7 -27.62 20.42 52.50
CA LEU A 7 -27.03 20.01 51.23
C LEU A 7 -25.79 20.89 50.98
N TRP A 8 -24.59 20.31 51.02
CA TRP A 8 -23.36 20.98 50.62
C TRP A 8 -23.19 20.87 49.11
N LEU A 9 -23.23 22.00 48.41
CA LEU A 9 -22.82 22.11 47.01
C LEU A 9 -21.28 22.04 46.94
N VAL A 10 -20.74 20.95 46.39
CA VAL A 10 -19.33 20.87 46.00
C VAL A 10 -19.22 21.41 44.58
N THR A 11 -18.74 22.65 44.44
CA THR A 11 -18.45 23.24 43.13
C THR A 11 -17.13 22.66 42.61
N LEU A 12 -17.23 21.74 41.64
CA LEU A 12 -16.06 21.16 40.97
C LEU A 12 -15.48 22.20 40.00
N PHE A 13 -14.34 22.80 40.35
CA PHE A 13 -13.53 23.59 39.43
C PHE A 13 -12.91 22.65 38.39
N VAL A 14 -13.49 22.58 37.19
CA VAL A 14 -12.81 21.98 36.04
C VAL A 14 -11.80 23.00 35.53
N THR A 15 -10.54 22.84 35.93
CA THR A 15 -9.42 23.50 35.26
C THR A 15 -9.35 22.96 33.83
N LEU A 16 -9.72 23.79 32.85
CA LEU A 16 -9.31 23.55 31.47
C LEU A 16 -7.77 23.57 31.45
N LEU A 17 -7.15 22.39 31.33
CA LEU A 17 -5.79 22.33 30.81
C LEU A 17 -5.86 22.82 29.36
N SER A 18 -5.39 24.04 29.14
CA SER A 18 -4.98 24.52 27.83
C SER A 18 -3.98 23.50 27.26
N ALA A 19 -4.31 22.84 26.15
CA ALA A 19 -3.39 21.98 25.42
C ALA A 19 -2.30 22.85 24.76
N SER A 20 -1.32 23.30 25.55
CA SER A 20 -0.11 23.95 25.05
C SER A 20 0.88 22.89 24.58
N GLY A 21 1.21 22.90 23.28
CA GLY A 21 2.52 22.42 22.80
C GLY A 21 2.53 21.14 21.98
N ALA A 22 1.70 21.00 20.93
CA ALA A 22 2.11 20.14 19.82
C ALA A 22 3.27 20.86 19.10
N ASP A 23 4.50 20.39 19.28
CA ASP A 23 5.67 20.91 18.58
C ASP A 23 5.43 20.78 17.06
N GLY A 24 5.26 21.93 16.40
CA GLY A 24 4.90 22.05 14.99
C GLY A 24 5.88 21.33 14.06
N ARG A 25 7.13 21.12 14.51
CA ARG A 25 8.17 20.37 13.80
C ARG A 25 7.75 18.95 13.41
N PHE A 26 6.74 18.39 14.07
CA PHE A 26 6.27 17.03 13.84
C PHE A 26 4.94 16.94 13.10
N ALA A 27 4.42 18.05 12.56
CA ALA A 27 3.17 18.08 11.81
C ALA A 27 3.20 17.17 10.56
N LEU A 28 4.40 16.94 10.01
CA LEU A 28 4.65 16.07 8.85
C LEU A 28 4.67 14.57 9.16
N VAL A 29 4.74 14.18 10.44
CA VAL A 29 4.78 12.77 10.85
C VAL A 29 3.51 12.06 10.38
N GLY A 30 3.69 10.88 9.80
CA GLY A 30 2.62 10.08 9.23
C GLY A 30 3.00 9.53 7.85
N ARG A 31 2.00 8.96 7.20
CA ARG A 31 2.11 8.38 5.85
C ARG A 31 1.39 9.26 4.85
N TRP A 32 1.96 9.37 3.67
CA TRP A 32 1.53 10.27 2.62
C TRP A 32 1.44 9.50 1.30
N ASP A 33 0.24 9.45 0.76
CA ASP A 33 -0.06 8.97 -0.57
C ASP A 33 0.25 10.10 -1.55
N LEU A 34 1.25 9.89 -2.41
CA LEU A 34 1.73 10.90 -3.33
C LEU A 34 1.23 10.64 -4.75
N THR A 35 0.94 11.72 -5.46
CA THR A 35 0.76 11.74 -6.91
C THR A 35 1.84 12.64 -7.49
N VAL A 36 2.73 12.05 -8.28
CA VAL A 36 3.80 12.79 -8.97
C VAL A 36 3.34 13.13 -10.38
N THR A 37 3.60 14.35 -10.82
CA THR A 37 3.26 14.86 -12.16
C THR A 37 4.54 15.16 -12.93
N ASP A 38 4.75 14.43 -14.02
CA ASP A 38 5.86 14.59 -14.96
C ASP A 38 5.32 14.91 -16.35
N GLY A 39 5.19 16.22 -16.64
CA GLY A 39 4.51 16.67 -17.86
C GLY A 39 3.04 16.23 -17.85
N SER A 40 2.64 15.43 -18.85
CA SER A 40 1.29 14.85 -18.93
C SER A 40 1.13 13.52 -18.18
N LEU A 41 2.24 12.91 -17.74
CA LEU A 41 2.22 11.64 -17.02
C LEU A 41 1.98 11.90 -15.53
N GLN A 42 1.06 11.15 -14.94
CA GLN A 42 0.92 11.05 -13.48
C GLN A 42 1.18 9.62 -13.02
N TYR A 43 1.82 9.48 -11.87
CA TYR A 43 2.08 8.17 -11.27
C TYR A 43 2.07 8.23 -9.74
N PRO A 44 1.74 7.11 -9.08
CA PRO A 44 1.75 7.05 -7.63
C PRO A 44 3.17 6.99 -7.07
N SER A 45 3.31 7.51 -5.87
CA SER A 45 4.49 7.42 -5.02
C SER A 45 4.02 7.46 -3.56
N TRP A 46 4.91 7.24 -2.61
CA TRP A 46 4.56 7.20 -1.20
C TRP A 46 5.71 7.66 -0.32
N LEU A 47 5.36 8.28 0.80
CA LEU A 47 6.29 8.79 1.80
C LEU A 47 5.76 8.50 3.21
N GLN A 48 6.61 7.94 4.07
CA GLN A 48 6.38 7.90 5.51
C GLN A 48 7.44 8.74 6.21
N ILE A 49 7.00 9.58 7.15
CA ILE A 49 7.85 10.37 8.03
C ILE A 49 7.56 9.94 9.46
N GLU A 50 8.61 9.62 10.21
CA GLU A 50 8.54 9.13 11.58
C GLU A 50 9.51 9.88 12.49
N ARG A 51 9.18 9.89 13.78
CA ARG A 51 10.12 10.36 14.80
C ARG A 51 11.14 9.28 15.11
N SER A 52 12.42 9.64 15.09
CA SER A 52 13.52 8.86 15.65
C SER A 52 14.16 9.65 16.80
N GLY A 53 14.09 9.10 18.01
CA GLY A 53 14.52 9.78 19.22
C GLY A 53 13.67 11.03 19.53
N SER A 54 14.28 12.06 20.12
CA SER A 54 13.58 13.25 20.63
C SER A 54 13.35 14.35 19.60
N SER A 55 14.11 14.38 18.50
CA SER A 55 14.12 15.52 17.59
C SER A 55 14.33 15.19 16.11
N THR A 56 14.74 13.98 15.77
CA THR A 56 15.09 13.62 14.39
C THR A 56 13.88 13.04 13.68
N LEU A 57 13.68 13.45 12.44
CA LEU A 57 12.72 12.83 11.54
C LEU A 57 13.45 11.91 10.58
N VAL A 58 12.93 10.70 10.41
CA VAL A 58 13.40 9.68 9.47
C VAL A 58 12.20 9.18 8.68
N GLY A 59 12.38 8.21 7.78
CA GLY A 59 11.25 7.72 7.01
C GLY A 59 11.53 6.64 5.99
N GLY A 60 10.57 6.46 5.11
CA GLY A 60 10.67 5.62 3.92
C GLY A 60 10.04 6.32 2.71
N TYR A 61 10.64 6.13 1.54
CA TYR A 61 10.16 6.71 0.28
C TYR A 61 10.07 5.66 -0.82
N VAL A 62 8.93 5.58 -1.49
CA VAL A 62 8.71 4.70 -2.66
C VAL A 62 8.55 5.58 -3.89
N GLY A 63 9.40 5.34 -4.90
CA GLY A 63 9.32 6.02 -6.19
C GLY A 63 8.26 5.39 -7.10
N ARG A 64 8.30 5.70 -8.40
CA ARG A 64 7.41 5.08 -9.38
C ARG A 64 7.56 3.55 -9.43
N PHE A 65 8.80 3.09 -9.38
CA PHE A 65 9.19 1.69 -9.46
C PHE A 65 10.19 1.34 -8.34
N GLY A 66 10.40 0.05 -8.15
CA GLY A 66 11.38 -0.47 -7.21
C GLY A 66 10.92 -0.49 -5.76
N SER A 67 11.88 -0.67 -4.86
CA SER A 67 11.64 -0.84 -3.43
C SER A 67 11.45 0.48 -2.69
N VAL A 68 10.88 0.39 -1.50
CA VAL A 68 11.00 1.44 -0.48
C VAL A 68 12.47 1.73 -0.17
N ARG A 69 12.79 3.02 -0.05
CA ARG A 69 14.12 3.54 0.27
C ARG A 69 14.10 4.14 1.66
N PRO A 70 14.98 3.69 2.58
CA PRO A 70 15.13 4.32 3.88
C PRO A 70 15.56 5.78 3.73
N VAL A 71 14.86 6.68 4.43
CA VAL A 71 15.21 8.08 4.57
C VAL A 71 15.85 8.26 5.93
N SER A 72 17.18 8.41 5.97
CA SER A 72 17.94 8.50 7.21
C SER A 72 17.74 9.81 7.97
N LYS A 73 17.30 10.87 7.28
CA LYS A 73 16.98 12.17 7.86
C LYS A 73 16.04 12.95 6.96
N VAL A 74 15.00 13.52 7.55
CA VAL A 74 14.15 14.55 6.95
C VAL A 74 14.48 15.88 7.62
N GLU A 75 14.99 16.81 6.84
CA GLU A 75 15.26 18.17 7.30
C GLU A 75 13.99 18.98 7.24
N VAL A 76 13.65 19.64 8.34
CA VAL A 76 12.45 20.47 8.45
C VAL A 76 12.80 21.87 8.90
N ASP A 77 12.03 22.85 8.46
CA ASP A 77 12.13 24.22 8.99
C ASP A 77 11.68 24.29 10.45
N GLN A 78 11.93 25.44 11.10
CA GLN A 78 11.60 25.65 12.51
C GLN A 78 10.09 25.48 12.81
N ASN A 79 9.24 25.69 11.81
CA ASN A 79 7.78 25.64 11.94
C ASN A 79 7.20 24.26 11.58
N GLY A 80 8.02 23.33 11.06
CA GLY A 80 7.59 22.03 10.53
C GLY A 80 6.73 22.13 9.28
N THR A 81 6.84 23.24 8.54
CA THR A 81 6.03 23.54 7.35
C THR A 81 6.75 23.26 6.04
N SER A 82 8.07 23.22 6.03
CA SER A 82 8.87 22.86 4.86
C SER A 82 9.75 21.67 5.20
N PHE A 83 9.96 20.78 4.24
CA PHE A 83 10.84 19.63 4.41
C PHE A 83 11.69 19.35 3.18
N GLN A 84 12.83 18.69 3.41
CA GLN A 84 13.61 18.07 2.36
C GLN A 84 14.30 16.81 2.84
N PHE A 85 14.52 15.88 1.92
CA PHE A 85 15.42 14.75 2.11
C PHE A 85 16.00 14.30 0.78
N THR A 86 17.04 13.48 0.86
CA THR A 86 17.71 12.89 -0.29
C THR A 86 17.88 11.39 -0.09
N VAL A 87 17.64 10.61 -1.15
CA VAL A 87 17.95 9.17 -1.18
C VAL A 87 18.79 8.86 -2.42
N PRO A 88 19.77 7.94 -2.33
CA PRO A 88 20.60 7.58 -3.48
C PRO A 88 19.79 6.89 -4.57
N PRO A 89 20.23 6.93 -5.85
CA PRO A 89 19.63 6.13 -6.91
C PRO A 89 19.79 4.64 -6.58
N GLN A 90 18.75 3.85 -6.83
CA GLN A 90 18.77 2.40 -6.54
C GLN A 90 18.09 1.58 -7.64
N TRP A 91 16.90 2.03 -8.08
CA TRP A 91 16.03 1.28 -9.00
C TRP A 91 15.80 2.03 -10.32
N GLU A 92 16.16 3.31 -10.36
CA GLU A 92 16.07 4.21 -11.49
C GLU A 92 17.24 4.06 -12.47
N LYS A 93 17.06 4.54 -13.70
CA LYS A 93 18.12 4.57 -14.73
C LYS A 93 19.17 5.67 -14.51
N ARG A 94 18.92 6.59 -13.58
CA ARG A 94 19.78 7.73 -13.28
C ARG A 94 20.95 7.38 -12.35
N THR A 95 21.97 8.23 -12.38
CA THR A 95 23.14 8.17 -11.49
C THR A 95 23.12 9.22 -10.39
N THR A 96 22.15 10.14 -10.41
CA THR A 96 22.02 11.22 -9.44
C THR A 96 20.97 10.91 -8.38
N ASP A 97 21.20 11.45 -7.19
CA ASP A 97 20.30 11.28 -6.05
C ASP A 97 18.88 11.77 -6.34
N ILE A 98 17.92 11.16 -5.64
CA ILE A 98 16.54 11.60 -5.57
C ILE A 98 16.46 12.64 -4.46
N THR A 99 16.19 13.88 -4.82
CA THR A 99 15.92 14.94 -3.85
C THR A 99 14.42 15.18 -3.82
N VAL A 100 13.84 15.20 -2.63
CA VAL A 100 12.43 15.55 -2.41
C VAL A 100 12.41 16.81 -1.57
N LYS A 101 11.69 17.84 -2.04
CA LYS A 101 11.48 19.09 -1.31
C LYS A 101 10.00 19.41 -1.32
N GLY A 102 9.42 19.72 -0.16
CA GLY A 102 8.00 20.03 -0.10
C GLY A 102 7.62 20.95 1.05
N LYS A 103 6.34 21.33 1.04
CA LYS A 103 5.70 22.15 2.05
C LYS A 103 4.39 21.52 2.49
N LEU A 104 4.09 21.61 3.78
CA LEU A 104 2.83 21.24 4.39
C LEU A 104 1.84 22.41 4.31
N GLU A 105 0.71 22.17 3.67
CA GLU A 105 -0.46 23.02 3.63
C GLU A 105 -1.51 22.42 4.57
N ARG A 106 -1.76 23.07 5.70
CA ARG A 106 -2.75 22.58 6.68
C ARG A 106 -4.16 22.76 6.13
N GLY A 107 -4.92 21.67 6.11
CA GLY A 107 -6.33 21.72 5.70
C GLY A 107 -7.28 21.92 6.87
N PRO A 108 -8.57 22.18 6.60
CA PRO A 108 -9.59 22.20 7.65
C PRO A 108 -9.61 20.85 8.37
N SER A 109 -9.65 20.86 9.70
CA SER A 109 -9.80 19.66 10.50
C SER A 109 -11.17 19.04 10.22
N VAL A 110 -11.21 17.93 9.48
CA VAL A 110 -12.45 17.20 9.24
C VAL A 110 -12.74 16.34 10.47
N MET A 111 -13.63 16.81 11.34
CA MET A 111 -14.26 15.97 12.37
C MET A 111 -15.21 15.00 11.66
N VAL A 112 -14.73 13.78 11.36
CA VAL A 112 -15.59 12.75 10.78
C VAL A 112 -16.43 12.14 11.90
N ASN A 113 -17.73 12.47 11.95
CA ASN A 113 -18.65 11.87 12.91
C ASN A 113 -18.83 10.37 12.59
N ALA A 114 -18.62 9.52 13.59
CA ALA A 114 -18.83 8.09 13.55
C ALA A 114 -20.33 7.76 13.49
N ALA A 115 -20.97 7.90 12.34
CA ALA A 115 -22.26 7.30 12.05
C ALA A 115 -22.45 7.18 10.53
N GLY A 116 -22.59 5.96 10.02
CA GLY A 116 -22.87 5.68 8.60
C GLY A 116 -24.19 6.31 8.10
N PRO A 117 -24.39 6.38 6.77
CA PRO A 117 -24.64 5.15 6.02
C PRO A 117 -23.76 4.96 4.78
N THR A 118 -23.72 3.70 4.34
CA THR A 118 -23.11 3.19 3.11
C THR A 118 -23.65 3.89 1.86
N SER A 119 -22.75 4.40 1.03
CA SER A 119 -23.02 4.67 -0.38
C SER A 119 -21.90 4.08 -1.25
N ALA A 120 -22.25 3.70 -2.48
CA ALA A 120 -21.49 2.84 -3.39
C ALA A 120 -20.17 3.41 -3.95
N ALA A 121 -19.56 4.38 -3.29
CA ALA A 121 -18.23 4.93 -3.60
C ALA A 121 -17.40 5.20 -2.32
N GLY A 122 -17.74 4.55 -1.21
CA GLY A 122 -17.35 4.93 0.14
C GLY A 122 -15.86 4.93 0.45
N ARG A 123 -15.29 6.14 0.54
CA ARG A 123 -14.15 6.41 1.43
C ARG A 123 -14.61 6.23 2.87
N VAL A 124 -14.10 5.21 3.54
CA VAL A 124 -14.18 5.12 5.00
C VAL A 124 -12.97 5.86 5.55
N ALA A 125 -13.13 7.15 5.84
CA ALA A 125 -12.21 7.82 6.75
C ALA A 125 -12.46 7.23 8.15
N SER A 126 -11.50 6.48 8.68
CA SER A 126 -11.53 6.07 10.09
C SER A 126 -11.52 7.34 10.94
N ALA A 127 -12.46 7.45 11.88
CA ALA A 127 -12.51 8.57 12.81
C ALA A 127 -11.15 8.74 13.52
N GLY A 128 -10.62 9.96 13.52
CA GLY A 128 -9.49 10.34 14.36
C GLY A 128 -8.10 10.48 13.73
N ASP A 129 -7.95 10.60 12.41
CA ASP A 129 -6.63 10.94 11.82
C ASP A 129 -6.37 12.46 11.92
N PRO A 130 -5.47 12.93 12.82
CA PRO A 130 -5.18 14.35 12.96
C PRO A 130 -4.61 14.88 11.64
N GLY A 131 -5.28 15.88 11.04
CA GLY A 131 -4.82 16.48 9.80
C GLY A 131 -5.31 15.81 8.52
N ALA A 132 -6.46 15.12 8.54
CA ALA A 132 -7.08 14.52 7.35
C ALA A 132 -7.29 15.48 6.15
N GLY A 133 -7.29 16.81 6.38
CA GLY A 133 -7.32 17.82 5.33
C GLY A 133 -5.95 18.27 4.83
N ASP A 134 -4.86 17.87 5.49
CA ASP A 134 -3.51 18.33 5.17
C ASP A 134 -3.05 17.80 3.81
N ILE A 135 -2.29 18.65 3.13
CA ILE A 135 -1.67 18.36 1.84
C ILE A 135 -0.19 18.69 1.95
N ILE A 136 0.66 17.85 1.37
CA ILE A 136 2.04 18.23 1.07
C ILE A 136 2.19 18.50 -0.43
N ARG A 137 2.92 19.56 -0.79
CA ARG A 137 3.22 19.87 -2.19
C ARG A 137 4.68 20.16 -2.36
N GLY A 138 5.23 19.81 -3.51
CA GLY A 138 6.62 20.08 -3.74
C GLY A 138 7.13 19.56 -5.06
N GLU A 139 8.45 19.38 -5.08
CA GLU A 139 9.21 18.95 -6.24
C GLU A 139 10.09 17.76 -5.87
N THR A 140 10.25 16.86 -6.83
CA THR A 140 11.27 15.81 -6.80
C THR A 140 11.91 15.66 -8.18
N THR A 141 12.69 14.61 -8.36
CA THR A 141 13.37 14.29 -9.62
C THR A 141 12.96 12.90 -10.09
N ASN A 142 12.54 12.80 -11.36
CA ASN A 142 12.12 11.56 -12.00
C ASN A 142 13.30 10.61 -12.30
N ASP A 143 13.02 9.50 -12.98
CA ASP A 143 14.00 8.45 -13.32
C ASP A 143 15.12 8.91 -14.26
N GLU A 144 14.99 10.08 -14.89
CA GLU A 144 15.98 10.74 -15.75
C GLU A 144 16.72 11.88 -15.02
N GLY A 145 16.39 12.14 -13.75
CA GLY A 145 16.92 13.25 -12.96
C GLY A 145 16.28 14.60 -13.26
N LYS A 146 15.23 14.65 -14.10
CA LYS A 146 14.48 15.87 -14.39
C LYS A 146 13.55 16.22 -13.24
N ARG A 147 13.42 17.52 -12.96
CA ARG A 147 12.50 18.05 -11.95
C ARG A 147 11.04 17.80 -12.34
N VAL A 148 10.27 17.32 -11.38
CA VAL A 148 8.84 17.02 -11.45
C VAL A 148 8.14 17.48 -10.18
N THR A 149 6.82 17.64 -10.21
CA THR A 149 6.05 18.09 -9.04
C THR A 149 5.31 16.93 -8.39
N PHE A 150 4.96 17.07 -7.11
CA PHE A 150 4.08 16.13 -6.43
C PHE A 150 3.04 16.84 -5.55
N GLU A 151 1.91 16.18 -5.38
CA GLU A 151 0.93 16.43 -4.33
C GLU A 151 0.86 15.18 -3.45
N GLY A 152 0.79 15.34 -2.13
CA GLY A 152 0.63 14.25 -1.18
C GLY A 152 -0.51 14.50 -0.23
N ARG A 153 -1.26 13.44 0.11
CA ARG A 153 -2.35 13.46 1.08
C ARG A 153 -2.09 12.42 2.15
N ARG A 154 -2.63 12.61 3.35
CA ARG A 154 -2.50 11.61 4.42
C ARG A 154 -3.07 10.26 3.96
N ALA A 155 -2.26 9.22 4.08
CA ALA A 155 -2.63 7.86 3.73
C ALA A 155 -3.51 7.27 4.84
N PRO A 156 -4.72 6.78 4.54
CA PRO A 156 -5.67 6.35 5.55
C PRO A 156 -5.15 5.17 6.36
N ALA A 157 -5.39 5.16 7.67
CA ALA A 157 -4.92 4.10 8.56
C ALA A 157 -5.48 2.71 8.18
N LEU A 158 -6.73 2.67 7.71
CA LEU A 158 -7.46 1.45 7.30
C LEU A 158 -7.53 0.39 8.39
N VAL A 159 -7.61 0.81 9.65
CA VAL A 159 -7.90 -0.09 10.77
C VAL A 159 -9.40 -0.38 10.79
N ARG A 160 -9.78 -1.65 10.80
CA ARG A 160 -11.18 -2.09 10.91
C ARG A 160 -11.51 -2.33 12.38
N GLU A 161 -12.61 -1.76 12.87
CA GLU A 161 -13.07 -1.97 14.25
C GLU A 161 -13.63 -3.38 14.49
N LYS A 162 -14.14 -4.02 13.45
CA LYS A 162 -14.75 -5.35 13.51
C LYS A 162 -14.18 -6.23 12.41
N ALA A 163 -14.11 -7.53 12.68
CA ALA A 163 -13.75 -8.51 11.67
C ALA A 163 -14.76 -8.47 10.49
N PRO A 164 -14.29 -8.50 9.24
CA PRO A 164 -15.18 -8.49 8.09
C PRO A 164 -16.06 -9.75 8.04
N GLN A 165 -17.30 -9.58 7.59
CA GLN A 165 -18.14 -10.71 7.18
C GLN A 165 -17.79 -11.08 5.74
N TRP A 166 -17.60 -12.37 5.46
CA TRP A 166 -17.14 -12.81 4.15
C TRP A 166 -18.27 -13.06 3.16
N GLY A 167 -18.02 -12.63 1.92
CA GLY A 167 -18.80 -12.77 0.71
C GLY A 167 -18.87 -14.18 0.17
N LYS A 168 -19.46 -14.31 -1.01
CA LYS A 168 -19.37 -15.52 -1.82
C LYS A 168 -18.00 -15.58 -2.51
N LYS A 169 -17.39 -16.76 -2.57
CA LYS A 169 -16.17 -17.00 -3.36
C LYS A 169 -16.46 -16.82 -4.85
N ILE A 170 -15.64 -16.03 -5.53
CA ILE A 170 -15.70 -15.68 -6.96
C ILE A 170 -14.47 -16.28 -7.65
N LYS A 171 -14.65 -16.81 -8.85
CA LYS A 171 -13.53 -17.15 -9.75
C LYS A 171 -13.13 -15.89 -10.50
N LEU A 172 -11.96 -15.34 -10.20
CA LEU A 172 -11.40 -14.20 -10.93
C LEU A 172 -10.89 -14.64 -12.31
N PHE A 173 -10.30 -15.83 -12.39
CA PHE A 173 -9.98 -16.46 -13.65
C PHE A 173 -10.99 -17.56 -13.97
N ASN A 174 -11.59 -17.50 -15.16
CA ASN A 174 -12.69 -18.38 -15.55
C ASN A 174 -12.22 -19.70 -16.21
N GLY A 175 -10.93 -19.84 -16.52
CA GLY A 175 -10.36 -21.04 -17.14
C GLY A 175 -10.55 -21.14 -18.66
N ARG A 176 -11.09 -20.10 -19.32
CA ARG A 176 -11.48 -20.14 -20.74
C ARG A 176 -10.96 -18.96 -21.55
N ASP A 177 -11.05 -17.76 -21.00
CA ASP A 177 -10.68 -16.52 -21.68
C ASP A 177 -10.31 -15.41 -20.66
N LEU A 178 -10.06 -14.20 -21.16
CA LEU A 178 -9.70 -13.03 -20.36
C LEU A 178 -10.92 -12.19 -19.91
N THR A 179 -12.15 -12.72 -19.98
CA THR A 179 -13.32 -11.98 -19.51
C THR A 179 -13.13 -11.57 -18.05
N GLY A 180 -13.31 -10.28 -17.75
CA GLY A 180 -13.05 -9.70 -16.43
C GLY A 180 -11.62 -9.20 -16.23
N TRP A 181 -10.78 -9.23 -17.26
CA TRP A 181 -9.39 -8.75 -17.25
C TRP A 181 -9.12 -7.82 -18.44
N GLN A 182 -8.23 -6.85 -18.21
CA GLN A 182 -7.77 -5.92 -19.22
C GLN A 182 -6.26 -5.65 -19.07
N PRO A 183 -5.52 -5.34 -20.14
CA PRO A 183 -4.15 -4.85 -20.01
C PRO A 183 -4.13 -3.53 -19.23
N ARG A 184 -3.08 -3.30 -18.43
CA ARG A 184 -2.89 -2.08 -17.62
C ARG A 184 -3.02 -0.79 -18.45
N THR A 185 -2.52 -0.81 -19.68
CA THR A 185 -2.75 0.23 -20.67
C THR A 185 -3.82 -0.26 -21.63
N ALA A 186 -4.94 0.45 -21.67
CA ALA A 186 -6.06 0.12 -22.55
C ALA A 186 -5.58 0.00 -24.01
N ASN A 187 -6.04 -1.05 -24.70
CA ASN A 187 -5.71 -1.38 -26.08
C ASN A 187 -4.22 -1.65 -26.37
N ALA A 188 -3.35 -1.75 -25.36
CA ALA A 188 -1.97 -2.14 -25.57
C ALA A 188 -1.87 -3.64 -25.90
N PRO A 189 -1.01 -4.03 -26.87
CA PRO A 189 -0.69 -5.44 -27.09
C PRO A 189 -0.15 -6.09 -25.81
N HIS A 190 -0.57 -7.33 -25.54
CA HIS A 190 -0.17 -8.07 -24.34
C HIS A 190 0.14 -9.53 -24.64
N GLY A 191 0.94 -10.15 -23.77
CA GLY A 191 1.39 -11.55 -23.89
C GLY A 191 0.52 -12.53 -23.09
N TRP A 192 -0.53 -12.05 -22.44
CA TRP A 192 -1.46 -12.88 -21.67
C TRP A 192 -2.40 -13.65 -22.59
N VAL A 193 -2.43 -14.97 -22.41
CA VAL A 193 -3.29 -15.90 -23.17
C VAL A 193 -3.91 -16.94 -22.24
N VAL A 194 -4.96 -17.61 -22.72
CA VAL A 194 -5.47 -18.82 -22.06
C VAL A 194 -5.07 -20.04 -22.88
N LYS A 195 -4.32 -20.95 -22.24
CA LYS A 195 -3.82 -22.18 -22.87
C LYS A 195 -4.07 -23.36 -21.95
N ASP A 196 -4.75 -24.39 -22.47
CA ASP A 196 -5.08 -25.61 -21.72
C ASP A 196 -5.78 -25.35 -20.36
N GLY A 197 -6.61 -24.30 -20.31
CA GLY A 197 -7.32 -23.87 -19.11
C GLY A 197 -6.47 -23.08 -18.10
N LEU A 198 -5.25 -22.68 -18.46
CA LEU A 198 -4.34 -21.86 -17.66
C LEU A 198 -4.29 -20.44 -18.18
N LEU A 199 -4.20 -19.45 -17.29
CA LEU A 199 -3.86 -18.09 -17.65
C LEU A 199 -2.33 -17.96 -17.68
N VAL A 200 -1.77 -17.63 -18.84
CA VAL A 200 -0.33 -17.69 -19.09
C VAL A 200 0.19 -16.34 -19.56
N ASN A 201 1.27 -15.87 -18.94
CA ASN A 201 2.12 -14.82 -19.50
C ASN A 201 3.34 -15.47 -20.18
N GLU A 202 3.32 -15.62 -21.50
CA GLU A 202 4.32 -16.44 -22.21
C GLU A 202 5.70 -15.78 -22.34
N LYS A 203 5.77 -14.46 -22.17
CA LYS A 203 7.00 -13.65 -22.23
C LYS A 203 6.75 -12.32 -21.52
N PRO A 204 7.81 -11.57 -21.15
CA PRO A 204 7.66 -10.22 -20.63
C PRO A 204 6.67 -9.39 -21.46
N SER A 205 5.60 -8.93 -20.83
CA SER A 205 4.50 -8.22 -21.47
C SER A 205 3.82 -7.26 -20.49
N ILE A 206 2.83 -6.49 -20.94
CA ILE A 206 2.15 -5.56 -20.03
C ILE A 206 1.40 -6.29 -18.90
N ASP A 207 1.28 -5.65 -17.74
CA ASP A 207 0.50 -6.15 -16.61
C ASP A 207 -0.98 -6.39 -17.00
N LEU A 208 -1.59 -7.39 -16.36
CA LEU A 208 -3.00 -7.71 -16.51
C LEU A 208 -3.78 -7.30 -15.26
N VAL A 209 -4.87 -6.58 -15.43
CA VAL A 209 -5.64 -5.94 -14.34
C VAL A 209 -7.07 -6.44 -14.37
N SER A 210 -7.61 -6.86 -13.22
CA SER A 210 -9.01 -7.25 -13.11
C SER A 210 -9.92 -6.02 -13.28
N GLU A 211 -11.04 -6.18 -13.96
CA GLU A 211 -12.06 -5.13 -14.10
C GLU A 211 -12.73 -4.83 -12.75
N GLN A 212 -12.98 -5.88 -11.95
CA GLN A 212 -13.56 -5.76 -10.61
C GLN A 212 -12.54 -5.18 -9.63
N LYS A 213 -13.04 -4.38 -8.69
CA LYS A 213 -12.27 -3.76 -7.60
C LYS A 213 -12.78 -4.27 -6.25
N PHE A 214 -11.87 -4.39 -5.29
CA PHE A 214 -12.13 -5.01 -3.99
C PHE A 214 -11.59 -4.15 -2.86
N ASN A 215 -12.30 -4.16 -1.73
CA ASN A 215 -11.81 -3.65 -0.45
C ASN A 215 -11.08 -4.76 0.31
N ASP A 216 -11.66 -5.25 1.40
CA ASP A 216 -11.12 -6.36 2.19
C ASP A 216 -11.48 -7.69 1.51
N PHE A 217 -10.56 -8.65 1.46
CA PHE A 217 -10.79 -9.91 0.77
C PHE A 217 -9.90 -11.05 1.26
N LYS A 218 -10.31 -12.28 0.91
CA LYS A 218 -9.42 -13.44 0.85
C LYS A 218 -9.13 -13.77 -0.62
N LEU A 219 -7.87 -13.87 -1.00
CA LEU A 219 -7.43 -14.25 -2.34
C LEU A 219 -6.74 -15.62 -2.26
N ARG A 220 -7.00 -16.48 -3.24
CA ARG A 220 -6.25 -17.71 -3.47
C ARG A 220 -5.72 -17.71 -4.89
N ALA A 221 -4.42 -17.93 -5.03
CA ALA A 221 -3.73 -18.12 -6.29
C ALA A 221 -3.02 -19.48 -6.32
N VAL A 222 -3.21 -20.25 -7.39
CA VAL A 222 -2.45 -21.46 -7.70
C VAL A 222 -1.69 -21.21 -8.99
N PHE A 223 -0.38 -21.19 -8.90
CA PHE A 223 0.49 -20.76 -9.99
C PHE A 223 1.78 -21.58 -10.06
N ARG A 224 2.47 -21.50 -11.19
CA ARG A 224 3.84 -22.01 -11.35
C ARG A 224 4.62 -21.09 -12.28
N TYR A 225 5.93 -21.23 -12.26
CA TYR A 225 6.85 -20.42 -13.05
C TYR A 225 8.08 -21.26 -13.45
N PRO A 226 8.74 -20.95 -14.59
CA PRO A 226 10.00 -21.58 -14.97
C PRO A 226 11.17 -21.01 -14.15
N LYS A 227 12.34 -21.65 -14.29
CA LYS A 227 13.56 -21.24 -13.61
C LYS A 227 13.92 -19.78 -13.95
N GLY A 228 14.28 -19.00 -12.94
CA GLY A 228 14.69 -17.59 -13.06
C GLY A 228 13.56 -16.61 -13.38
N SER A 229 12.29 -17.00 -13.27
CA SER A 229 11.18 -16.10 -13.51
C SER A 229 10.92 -15.14 -12.33
N ASN A 230 10.30 -14.01 -12.65
CA ASN A 230 9.86 -12.97 -11.72
C ASN A 230 8.51 -12.41 -12.21
N SER A 231 7.56 -12.27 -11.29
CA SER A 231 6.21 -11.74 -11.47
C SER A 231 5.69 -11.30 -10.10
N GLY A 232 4.41 -10.95 -9.98
CA GLY A 232 3.83 -10.53 -8.71
C GLY A 232 2.33 -10.40 -8.79
N ILE A 233 1.68 -10.46 -7.63
CA ILE A 233 0.26 -10.20 -7.49
C ILE A 233 0.09 -8.91 -6.69
N TYR A 234 -0.37 -7.86 -7.34
CA TYR A 234 -0.66 -6.57 -6.72
C TYR A 234 -2.06 -6.60 -6.11
N LEU A 235 -2.09 -6.63 -4.79
CA LEU A 235 -3.28 -6.54 -3.97
C LEU A 235 -3.83 -5.11 -4.05
N ARG A 236 -5.10 -4.98 -4.46
CA ARG A 236 -5.74 -3.68 -4.76
C ARG A 236 -4.97 -2.84 -5.78
N GLY A 237 -4.11 -3.46 -6.61
CA GLY A 237 -3.25 -2.78 -7.56
C GLY A 237 -2.11 -1.99 -6.91
N ARG A 238 -1.82 -2.21 -5.62
CA ARG A 238 -0.95 -1.33 -4.81
C ARG A 238 0.11 -2.06 -3.99
N TYR A 239 -0.15 -3.27 -3.51
CA TYR A 239 0.80 -4.02 -2.70
C TYR A 239 1.20 -5.30 -3.41
N GLU A 240 2.44 -5.37 -3.87
CA GLU A 240 2.96 -6.53 -4.56
C GLU A 240 3.26 -7.67 -3.56
N ALA A 241 2.47 -8.75 -3.64
CA ALA A 241 2.85 -10.05 -3.13
C ALA A 241 3.73 -10.74 -4.16
N GLN A 242 5.01 -10.93 -3.80
CA GLN A 242 6.06 -11.26 -4.75
C GLN A 242 5.99 -12.72 -5.25
N ILE A 243 6.31 -12.91 -6.53
CA ILE A 243 6.52 -14.21 -7.18
C ILE A 243 7.90 -14.21 -7.86
N GLU A 244 8.85 -14.99 -7.35
CA GLU A 244 10.18 -15.08 -7.98
C GLU A 244 10.81 -16.44 -7.69
N ASP A 245 11.60 -16.96 -8.63
CA ASP A 245 12.37 -18.20 -8.46
C ASP A 245 13.58 -18.01 -7.53
N ASN A 246 13.36 -18.19 -6.23
CA ASN A 246 14.37 -18.10 -5.19
C ASN A 246 14.24 -19.24 -4.16
N TYR A 247 13.76 -20.41 -4.59
CA TYR A 247 13.71 -21.62 -3.76
C TYR A 247 15.06 -21.91 -3.08
N GLY A 248 15.02 -22.27 -1.80
CA GLY A 248 16.20 -22.60 -1.00
C GLY A 248 17.03 -21.39 -0.52
N ARG A 249 16.63 -20.16 -0.86
CA ARG A 249 17.23 -18.94 -0.28
C ARG A 249 16.61 -18.58 1.06
N ALA A 250 17.37 -17.85 1.89
CA ALA A 250 16.82 -17.19 3.07
C ALA A 250 15.63 -16.29 2.69
N PRO A 251 14.61 -16.16 3.55
CA PRO A 251 13.45 -15.31 3.26
C PRO A 251 13.87 -13.84 3.12
N GLY A 252 13.18 -13.11 2.25
CA GLY A 252 13.37 -11.69 2.04
C GLY A 252 12.10 -11.04 1.51
N SER A 253 11.90 -9.75 1.79
CA SER A 253 10.74 -8.99 1.29
C SER A 253 10.71 -8.87 -0.24
N HIS A 254 11.85 -9.05 -0.91
CA HIS A 254 11.99 -9.08 -2.37
C HIS A 254 11.80 -10.46 -3.00
N TYR A 255 11.60 -11.49 -2.17
CA TYR A 255 11.50 -12.88 -2.58
C TYR A 255 10.07 -13.39 -2.46
N ILE A 256 9.81 -14.60 -2.98
CA ILE A 256 8.44 -15.13 -3.07
C ILE A 256 7.74 -15.13 -1.71
N GLY A 257 6.52 -14.61 -1.68
CA GLY A 257 5.73 -14.47 -0.47
C GLY A 257 6.08 -13.27 0.41
N GLY A 258 7.10 -12.47 0.06
CA GLY A 258 7.30 -11.14 0.62
C GLY A 258 6.30 -10.12 0.07
N ILE A 259 6.03 -9.08 0.86
CA ILE A 259 5.44 -7.85 0.31
C ILE A 259 6.58 -6.96 -0.10
N TYR A 260 6.70 -6.68 -1.40
CA TYR A 260 7.90 -6.16 -2.02
C TYR A 260 8.47 -4.94 -1.28
N GLY A 261 9.68 -5.08 -0.73
CA GLY A 261 10.37 -4.03 0.03
C GLY A 261 9.91 -3.80 1.47
N PHE A 262 8.77 -4.34 1.89
CA PHE A 262 8.19 -4.06 3.22
C PHE A 262 8.19 -5.26 4.17
N LEU A 263 7.47 -6.33 3.83
CA LEU A 263 7.22 -7.43 4.76
C LEU A 263 8.03 -8.66 4.34
N THR A 264 8.95 -9.06 5.21
CA THR A 264 9.76 -10.27 5.05
C THR A 264 9.02 -11.47 5.64
N PRO A 265 8.83 -12.57 4.88
CA PRO A 265 8.20 -13.77 5.42
C PRO A 265 9.09 -14.44 6.49
N ARG A 266 8.49 -15.13 7.45
CA ARG A 266 9.25 -15.81 8.52
C ARG A 266 10.10 -16.99 8.02
N ILE A 267 9.68 -17.61 6.93
CA ILE A 267 10.37 -18.70 6.23
C ILE A 267 10.16 -18.58 4.73
N ASN A 268 11.07 -19.14 3.94
CA ASN A 268 10.86 -19.33 2.50
C ASN A 268 10.19 -20.70 2.29
N ALA A 269 8.88 -20.71 2.06
CA ALA A 269 8.08 -21.92 1.83
C ALA A 269 7.87 -22.23 0.34
N ALA A 270 8.71 -21.69 -0.55
CA ALA A 270 8.62 -21.95 -1.97
C ALA A 270 8.85 -23.44 -2.30
N LYS A 271 8.27 -23.87 -3.40
CA LYS A 271 8.65 -25.10 -4.11
C LYS A 271 9.60 -24.80 -5.27
N GLN A 272 10.18 -25.82 -5.88
CA GLN A 272 11.09 -25.64 -7.02
C GLN A 272 10.37 -25.08 -8.24
N ALA A 273 11.12 -24.42 -9.14
CA ALA A 273 10.59 -23.97 -10.41
C ALA A 273 9.92 -25.13 -11.19
N GLY A 274 8.80 -24.84 -11.84
CA GLY A 274 7.94 -25.82 -12.53
C GLY A 274 6.88 -26.48 -11.65
N GLU A 275 7.03 -26.45 -10.32
CA GLU A 275 6.03 -26.99 -9.40
C GLU A 275 4.91 -25.99 -9.11
N TRP A 276 3.71 -26.53 -8.82
CA TRP A 276 2.57 -25.71 -8.43
C TRP A 276 2.72 -25.17 -7.01
N GLN A 277 2.76 -23.84 -6.93
CA GLN A 277 2.68 -23.03 -5.72
C GLN A 277 1.20 -22.76 -5.39
N THR A 278 0.90 -22.60 -4.11
CA THR A 278 -0.40 -22.10 -3.63
C THR A 278 -0.16 -20.92 -2.70
N MET A 279 -0.72 -19.76 -3.01
CA MET A 279 -0.65 -18.56 -2.18
C MET A 279 -2.07 -18.17 -1.77
N ASP A 280 -2.34 -18.25 -0.47
CA ASP A 280 -3.61 -17.82 0.14
C ASP A 280 -3.34 -16.55 0.96
N ILE A 281 -4.03 -15.47 0.62
CA ILE A 281 -3.88 -14.14 1.23
C ILE A 281 -5.20 -13.74 1.87
N THR A 282 -5.16 -13.24 3.10
CA THR A 282 -6.24 -12.47 3.70
C THR A 282 -5.76 -11.04 3.90
N LEU A 283 -6.44 -10.07 3.29
CA LEU A 283 -6.16 -8.65 3.43
C LEU A 283 -7.39 -7.95 4.02
N VAL A 284 -7.23 -7.37 5.21
CA VAL A 284 -8.26 -6.61 5.92
C VAL A 284 -7.72 -5.22 6.23
N GLY A 285 -8.22 -4.19 5.54
CA GLY A 285 -7.55 -2.91 5.51
C GLY A 285 -6.12 -3.06 4.98
N ARG A 286 -5.12 -2.86 5.84
CA ARG A 286 -3.69 -3.14 5.55
C ARG A 286 -3.13 -4.32 6.33
N GLU A 287 -3.92 -4.98 7.17
CA GLU A 287 -3.48 -6.19 7.89
C GLU A 287 -3.48 -7.37 6.93
N LEU A 288 -2.31 -7.96 6.71
CA LEU A 288 -2.06 -9.07 5.80
C LEU A 288 -1.76 -10.35 6.59
N THR A 289 -2.43 -11.43 6.21
CA THR A 289 -1.97 -12.80 6.47
C THR A 289 -1.72 -13.50 5.14
N LEU A 290 -0.56 -14.14 4.98
CA LEU A 290 -0.16 -14.84 3.77
C LEU A 290 0.32 -16.25 4.13
N VAL A 291 -0.31 -17.25 3.50
CA VAL A 291 0.03 -18.66 3.57
C VAL A 291 0.57 -19.09 2.21
N LEU A 292 1.78 -19.64 2.18
CA LEU A 292 2.41 -20.18 0.97
C LEU A 292 2.60 -21.68 1.13
N ASN A 293 2.04 -22.47 0.22
CA ASN A 293 2.11 -23.93 0.21
C ASN A 293 1.65 -24.61 1.51
N GLY A 294 0.67 -24.01 2.20
CA GLY A 294 0.14 -24.51 3.48
C GLY A 294 0.87 -23.96 4.70
N GLU A 295 2.01 -23.28 4.53
CA GLU A 295 2.76 -22.66 5.61
C GLU A 295 2.36 -21.19 5.80
N PRO A 296 1.93 -20.75 7.00
CA PRO A 296 1.71 -19.34 7.27
C PRO A 296 3.07 -18.65 7.29
N ILE A 297 3.36 -17.75 6.34
CA ILE A 297 4.67 -17.10 6.24
C ILE A 297 4.65 -15.62 6.62
N ILE A 298 3.49 -14.97 6.57
CA ILE A 298 3.23 -13.66 7.18
C ILE A 298 1.92 -13.75 7.95
N GLU A 299 1.93 -13.36 9.23
CA GLU A 299 0.76 -13.46 10.10
C GLU A 299 0.40 -12.09 10.64
N ARG A 300 -0.77 -11.59 10.22
CA ARG A 300 -1.40 -10.34 10.71
C ARG A 300 -0.46 -9.13 10.77
N GLN A 301 0.40 -8.98 9.77
CA GLN A 301 1.31 -7.83 9.69
C GLN A 301 0.67 -6.69 8.92
N THR A 302 0.94 -5.46 9.34
CA THR A 302 0.42 -4.26 8.66
C THR A 302 1.34 -3.86 7.52
N ILE A 303 0.83 -3.79 6.29
CA ILE A 303 1.56 -3.27 5.14
C ILE A 303 1.80 -1.76 5.32
N PRO A 304 3.05 -1.26 5.35
CA PRO A 304 3.33 0.14 5.62
C PRO A 304 2.79 1.09 4.55
N GLY A 305 2.93 0.78 3.27
CA GLY A 305 2.48 1.62 2.16
C GLY A 305 2.42 0.88 0.82
N ILE A 306 2.10 1.61 -0.24
CA ILE A 306 2.08 1.06 -1.61
C ILE A 306 3.51 0.67 -2.05
N THR A 307 3.62 -0.39 -2.84
CA THR A 307 4.89 -0.82 -3.45
C THR A 307 5.14 -0.08 -4.76
N GLY A 308 6.39 -0.07 -5.24
CA GLY A 308 6.69 0.40 -6.59
C GLY A 308 5.86 -0.37 -7.63
N GLY A 309 5.54 0.27 -8.76
CA GLY A 309 4.69 -0.33 -9.79
C GLY A 309 3.18 -0.23 -9.54
N ALA A 310 2.74 0.30 -8.38
CA ALA A 310 1.33 0.52 -8.06
C ALA A 310 0.57 1.29 -9.18
N LEU A 311 -0.74 1.03 -9.29
CA LEU A 311 -1.62 1.69 -10.26
C LEU A 311 -1.96 3.13 -9.84
N ASP A 312 -2.19 3.33 -8.55
CA ASP A 312 -2.50 4.60 -7.93
C ASP A 312 -2.09 4.58 -6.45
N SER A 313 -2.16 5.74 -5.77
CA SER A 313 -1.85 5.87 -4.35
C SER A 313 -3.12 6.00 -3.50
N HIS A 314 -4.31 5.69 -4.02
CA HIS A 314 -5.57 5.84 -3.30
C HIS A 314 -5.83 4.65 -2.36
N GLU A 315 -4.99 4.44 -1.33
CA GLU A 315 -5.08 3.27 -0.45
C GLU A 315 -6.47 3.05 0.14
N GLY A 316 -7.23 4.13 0.37
CA GLY A 316 -8.58 4.08 0.95
C GLY A 316 -9.71 3.63 0.03
N GLU A 317 -9.44 3.47 -1.27
CA GLU A 317 -10.44 3.11 -2.27
C GLU A 317 -10.32 1.62 -2.66
N PRO A 318 -11.44 0.97 -3.06
CA PRO A 318 -11.38 -0.35 -3.66
C PRO A 318 -10.41 -0.36 -4.84
N GLY A 319 -9.62 -1.43 -4.97
CA GLY A 319 -8.64 -1.58 -6.05
C GLY A 319 -8.72 -2.95 -6.72
N PRO A 320 -8.24 -3.08 -7.97
CA PRO A 320 -8.26 -4.34 -8.70
C PRO A 320 -7.22 -5.33 -8.18
N ILE A 321 -7.24 -6.57 -8.65
CA ILE A 321 -6.08 -7.45 -8.60
C ILE A 321 -5.29 -7.20 -9.89
N MET A 322 -3.98 -6.97 -9.79
CA MET A 322 -3.10 -6.85 -10.95
C MET A 322 -2.02 -7.93 -10.91
N LEU A 323 -1.76 -8.55 -12.06
CA LEU A 323 -0.72 -9.55 -12.26
C LEU A 323 0.42 -8.89 -13.04
N GLN A 324 1.63 -8.91 -12.47
CA GLN A 324 2.79 -8.33 -13.12
C GLN A 324 3.22 -9.18 -14.32
N GLY A 325 3.24 -8.56 -15.49
CA GLY A 325 3.56 -9.23 -16.75
C GLY A 325 4.95 -8.92 -17.29
N ASP A 326 5.56 -7.82 -16.86
CA ASP A 326 6.67 -7.16 -17.57
C ASP A 326 8.05 -7.73 -17.25
N HIS A 327 8.14 -8.68 -16.33
CA HIS A 327 9.39 -9.30 -15.89
C HIS A 327 9.60 -10.71 -16.46
N GLY A 328 8.65 -11.62 -16.25
CA GLY A 328 8.87 -13.04 -16.51
C GLY A 328 7.61 -13.86 -16.76
N VAL A 329 7.85 -15.12 -17.12
CA VAL A 329 6.81 -16.10 -17.47
C VAL A 329 6.14 -16.64 -16.21
N VAL A 330 4.82 -16.70 -16.20
CA VAL A 330 4.05 -17.27 -15.09
C VAL A 330 2.76 -17.90 -15.62
N GLU A 331 2.33 -18.98 -14.99
CA GLU A 331 1.09 -19.67 -15.30
C GLU A 331 0.21 -19.75 -14.06
N PHE A 332 -1.05 -19.31 -14.19
CA PHE A 332 -2.07 -19.41 -13.15
C PHE A 332 -3.10 -20.47 -13.53
N LYS A 333 -3.28 -21.44 -12.64
CA LYS A 333 -4.34 -22.47 -12.74
C LYS A 333 -5.62 -22.06 -12.04
N GLU A 334 -5.50 -21.36 -10.91
CA GLU A 334 -6.64 -20.88 -10.12
C GLU A 334 -6.36 -19.47 -9.62
N LEU A 335 -7.33 -18.57 -9.82
CA LEU A 335 -7.40 -17.28 -9.15
C LEU A 335 -8.82 -17.11 -8.63
N THR A 336 -8.98 -17.08 -7.31
CA THR A 336 -10.28 -16.94 -6.67
C THR A 336 -10.24 -15.94 -5.54
N ILE A 337 -11.33 -15.20 -5.35
CA ILE A 337 -11.43 -14.15 -4.34
C ILE A 337 -12.73 -14.28 -3.55
N THR A 338 -12.68 -14.02 -2.25
CA THR A 338 -13.84 -13.92 -1.37
C THR A 338 -13.84 -12.53 -0.75
N PRO A 339 -14.55 -11.55 -1.33
CA PRO A 339 -14.59 -10.18 -0.80
C PRO A 339 -15.36 -10.12 0.52
N ALA A 340 -15.11 -9.11 1.34
CA ALA A 340 -15.99 -8.79 2.47
C ALA A 340 -17.38 -8.29 1.99
N LYS A 341 -18.41 -8.50 2.82
CA LYS A 341 -19.80 -8.07 2.61
C LYS A 341 -20.09 -6.72 3.25
#